data_AF-A0A958XJR0-F1
#
_entry.id   AF-A0A958XJR0-F1
#
_cell.length_a   1.000
_cell.length_b   1.000
_cell.length_c   1.000
_cell.angle_alpha   90.00
_cell.angle_beta   90.00
_cell.angle_gamma   90.00
#
_symmetry.space_group_name_H-M   'P 1'
#
loop_
_entity.id
_entity.type
_entity.pdbx_description
1 polymer ?
#
loop_
_entity_poly.entity_id
_entity_poly.type
_entity_poly.pdbx_seq_one_letter_code
_entity_poly.pdbx_strand_id
1 'polypeptide(L)'
;MANLLDSVKEYLHPGFITEASEQLGEGEEPISKALFAWCATILAGLLNWVGHDKAMGQIFDGLDHFPPNLTDNAKALLRSGNLAENDPKDVSGRLLGQLFGPKTENLIEGVATFSGTSPAHASYLLGVAGPVILSILGQRVQAGNLSHSGLSNLLLRNREGILSALPGGLAAILQLRDMDATQAEAVPEEATGMSWVLPLLLLLGLGGAILFYLRYSGH
;
A
#
# COMPACT_ATOMS: atom_id res chain seq x y z
N MET A 1 12.40 -5.25 -18.03
CA MET A 1 12.06 -5.63 -16.64
C MET A 1 10.55 -5.67 -16.56
N ALA A 2 9.94 -6.84 -16.32
CA ALA A 2 8.48 -6.97 -16.28
C ALA A 2 7.91 -6.15 -15.10
N ASN A 3 6.92 -5.30 -15.39
CA ASN A 3 6.19 -4.52 -14.39
C ASN A 3 5.40 -5.49 -13.47
N LEU A 4 5.17 -5.12 -12.20
CA LEU A 4 4.34 -5.92 -11.30
C LEU A 4 2.95 -6.17 -11.90
N LEU A 5 2.35 -5.14 -12.50
CA LEU A 5 1.04 -5.25 -13.16
C LEU A 5 1.05 -6.20 -14.36
N ASP A 6 2.18 -6.32 -15.05
CA ASP A 6 2.29 -7.26 -16.16
C ASP A 6 2.29 -8.70 -15.65
N SER A 7 3.01 -8.98 -14.54
CA SER A 7 2.97 -10.29 -13.88
C SER A 7 1.57 -10.66 -13.38
N VAL A 8 0.79 -9.68 -12.91
CA VAL A 8 -0.62 -9.87 -12.54
C VAL A 8 -1.48 -10.20 -13.76
N LYS A 9 -1.33 -9.46 -14.85
CA LYS A 9 -2.10 -9.69 -16.09
C LYS A 9 -1.82 -11.05 -16.70
N GLU A 10 -0.56 -11.49 -16.65
CA GLU A 10 -0.14 -12.81 -17.12
C GLU A 10 -0.86 -13.94 -16.36
N TYR A 11 -1.12 -13.73 -15.07
CA TYR A 11 -1.90 -14.66 -14.25
C TYR A 11 -3.40 -14.62 -14.55
N LEU A 12 -3.97 -13.42 -14.77
CA LEU A 12 -5.38 -13.22 -15.11
C LEU A 12 -5.68 -13.54 -16.59
N HIS A 13 -5.23 -14.71 -17.05
CA HIS A 13 -5.46 -15.15 -18.41
C HIS A 13 -6.94 -15.55 -18.63
N PRO A 14 -7.46 -15.51 -19.87
CA PRO A 14 -8.88 -15.75 -20.15
C PRO A 14 -9.41 -17.07 -19.58
N GLY A 15 -8.67 -18.17 -19.74
CA GLY A 15 -9.07 -19.47 -19.18
C GLY A 15 -9.23 -19.51 -17.65
N PHE A 16 -8.52 -18.67 -16.89
CA PHE A 16 -8.72 -18.56 -15.44
C PHE A 16 -10.03 -17.83 -15.12
N ILE A 17 -10.33 -16.76 -15.88
CA ILE A 17 -11.55 -15.98 -15.76
C ILE A 17 -12.77 -16.84 -16.11
N THR A 18 -12.71 -17.61 -17.19
CA THR A 18 -13.78 -18.55 -17.59
C THR A 18 -14.06 -19.56 -16.49
N GLU A 19 -13.03 -20.19 -15.91
CA GLU A 19 -13.22 -21.21 -14.88
C GLU A 19 -13.73 -20.62 -13.56
N ALA A 20 -13.28 -19.42 -13.19
CA ALA A 20 -13.83 -18.68 -12.05
C ALA A 20 -15.31 -18.26 -12.27
N SER A 21 -15.65 -17.85 -13.49
CA SER A 21 -17.00 -17.51 -13.92
C SER A 21 -17.94 -18.72 -13.83
N GLU A 22 -17.52 -19.87 -14.36
CA GLU A 22 -18.28 -21.13 -14.28
C GLU A 22 -18.50 -21.57 -12.83
N GLN A 23 -17.47 -21.45 -11.99
CA GLN A 23 -17.55 -21.86 -10.59
C GLN A 23 -18.47 -20.97 -9.75
N LEU A 24 -18.49 -19.67 -10.02
CA LEU A 24 -19.29 -18.69 -9.28
C LEU A 24 -20.68 -18.48 -9.90
N GLY A 25 -20.94 -19.01 -11.10
CA GLY A 25 -22.19 -18.81 -11.82
C GLY A 25 -22.43 -17.34 -12.19
N GLU A 26 -21.37 -16.58 -12.41
CA GLU A 26 -21.40 -15.13 -12.68
C GLU A 26 -20.64 -14.83 -13.97
N GLY A 27 -21.01 -13.79 -14.72
CA GLY A 27 -20.40 -13.50 -16.02
C GLY A 27 -18.89 -13.20 -15.94
N GLU A 28 -18.16 -13.54 -17.02
CA GLU A 28 -16.71 -13.34 -17.09
C GLU A 28 -16.27 -11.87 -16.92
N GLU A 29 -17.05 -10.91 -17.43
CA GLU A 29 -16.72 -9.48 -17.34
C GLU A 29 -16.72 -8.98 -15.88
N PRO A 30 -17.78 -9.19 -15.06
CA PRO A 30 -17.76 -8.89 -13.64
C PRO A 30 -16.60 -9.55 -12.89
N ILE A 31 -16.34 -10.84 -13.12
CA ILE A 31 -15.25 -11.57 -12.47
C ILE A 31 -13.88 -10.98 -12.82
N SER A 32 -13.66 -10.69 -14.11
CA SER A 32 -12.44 -10.05 -14.59
C SER A 32 -12.22 -8.70 -13.91
N LYS A 33 -13.24 -7.82 -13.91
CA LYS A 33 -13.17 -6.50 -13.25
C LYS A 33 -12.88 -6.62 -11.76
N ALA A 34 -13.53 -7.56 -11.05
CA ALA A 34 -13.33 -7.77 -9.62
C ALA A 34 -11.90 -8.24 -9.31
N LEU A 35 -11.37 -9.20 -10.08
CA LEU A 35 -9.99 -9.68 -9.93
C LEU A 35 -8.98 -8.55 -10.17
N PHE A 36 -9.14 -7.77 -11.24
CA PHE A 36 -8.27 -6.62 -11.50
C PHE A 36 -8.35 -5.57 -10.39
N ALA A 37 -9.56 -5.26 -9.92
CA ALA A 37 -9.78 -4.33 -8.81
C ALA A 37 -9.09 -4.80 -7.53
N TRP A 38 -9.19 -6.09 -7.19
CA TRP A 38 -8.50 -6.65 -6.03
C TRP A 38 -6.99 -6.60 -6.16
N CYS A 39 -6.44 -6.94 -7.32
CA CYS A 39 -5.01 -6.87 -7.54
C CYS A 39 -4.48 -5.44 -7.34
N ALA A 40 -5.15 -4.45 -7.92
CA ALA A 40 -4.81 -3.05 -7.72
C ALA A 40 -4.96 -2.62 -6.26
N THR A 41 -6.02 -3.06 -5.58
CA THR A 41 -6.33 -2.73 -4.17
C THR A 41 -5.31 -3.32 -3.20
N ILE A 42 -4.86 -4.56 -3.41
CA ILE A 42 -3.83 -5.20 -2.57
C ILE A 42 -2.50 -4.48 -2.74
N LEU A 43 -2.09 -4.20 -3.98
CA LEU A 43 -0.85 -3.45 -4.25
C LEU A 43 -0.90 -2.03 -3.68
N ALA A 44 -2.04 -1.34 -3.80
CA ALA A 44 -2.23 -0.02 -3.24
C ALA A 44 -2.32 -0.05 -1.71
N GLY A 45 -2.89 -1.09 -1.12
CA GLY A 45 -2.89 -1.33 0.32
C GLY A 45 -1.48 -1.51 0.86
N LEU A 46 -0.63 -2.28 0.17
CA LEU A 46 0.80 -2.40 0.49
C LEU A 46 1.54 -1.07 0.39
N LEU A 47 1.24 -0.28 -0.64
CA LEU A 47 1.81 1.06 -0.81
C LEU A 47 1.49 1.96 0.40
N ASN A 48 0.31 1.81 1.01
CA ASN A 48 -0.09 2.57 2.21
C ASN A 48 0.81 2.35 3.43
N TRP A 49 1.53 1.23 3.48
CA TRP A 49 2.46 0.92 4.57
C TRP A 49 3.90 1.35 4.27
N VAL A 50 4.20 1.77 3.05
CA VAL A 50 5.53 2.30 2.72
C VAL A 50 5.82 3.54 3.57
N GLY A 51 7.00 3.57 4.20
CA GLY A 51 7.38 4.58 5.20
C GLY A 51 7.14 4.16 6.66
N HIS A 52 6.41 3.07 6.90
CA HIS A 52 6.24 2.47 8.22
C HIS A 52 7.16 1.26 8.39
N ASP A 53 8.43 1.49 8.76
CA ASP A 53 9.48 0.45 8.77
C ASP A 53 9.09 -0.83 9.52
N LYS A 54 8.47 -0.70 10.70
CA LYS A 54 8.03 -1.85 11.49
C LYS A 54 6.95 -2.68 10.78
N ALA A 55 5.96 -2.02 10.17
CA ALA A 55 4.87 -2.69 9.47
C ALA A 55 5.38 -3.34 8.18
N MET A 56 6.23 -2.63 7.43
CA MET A 56 6.87 -3.18 6.23
C MET A 56 7.80 -4.35 6.55
N GLY A 57 8.48 -4.35 7.69
CA GLY A 57 9.25 -5.50 8.17
C GLY A 57 8.35 -6.74 8.38
N GLN A 58 7.22 -6.58 9.07
CA GLN A 58 6.28 -7.69 9.28
C GLN A 58 5.66 -8.22 7.99
N ILE A 59 5.29 -7.32 7.07
CA ILE A 59 4.79 -7.68 5.75
C ILE A 59 5.87 -8.43 4.96
N PHE A 60 7.11 -7.93 5.00
CA PHE A 60 8.26 -8.55 4.35
C PHE A 60 8.51 -9.95 4.89
N ASP A 61 8.54 -10.14 6.21
CA ASP A 61 8.75 -11.44 6.84
C ASP A 61 7.67 -12.45 6.39
N GLY A 62 6.42 -12.00 6.27
CA GLY A 62 5.33 -12.83 5.74
C GLY A 62 5.50 -13.19 4.27
N LEU A 63 6.04 -12.28 3.44
CA LEU A 63 6.28 -12.49 2.02
C LEU A 63 7.51 -13.36 1.74
N ASP A 64 8.57 -13.19 2.51
CA ASP A 64 9.82 -13.95 2.37
C ASP A 64 9.59 -15.45 2.59
N HIS A 65 8.71 -15.80 3.53
CA HIS A 65 8.30 -17.17 3.81
C HIS A 65 7.07 -17.62 2.99
N PHE A 66 6.53 -16.77 2.12
CA PHE A 66 5.35 -17.11 1.34
C PHE A 66 5.73 -18.06 0.19
N PRO A 67 4.95 -19.13 -0.05
CA PRO A 67 5.23 -20.07 -1.12
C PRO A 67 5.27 -19.37 -2.49
N PRO A 68 6.42 -19.41 -3.20
CA PRO A 68 6.60 -18.64 -4.42
C PRO A 68 5.80 -19.21 -5.59
N ASN A 69 5.49 -20.50 -5.65
CA ASN A 69 4.99 -21.16 -6.88
C ASN A 69 3.47 -21.41 -6.88
N LEU A 70 2.69 -20.56 -6.22
CA LEU A 70 1.24 -20.71 -6.22
C LEU A 70 0.61 -20.36 -7.56
N THR A 71 1.29 -19.52 -8.34
CA THR A 71 0.83 -19.14 -9.67
C THR A 71 0.72 -20.34 -10.61
N ASP A 72 1.57 -21.35 -10.43
CA ASP A 72 1.56 -22.59 -11.23
C ASP A 72 0.31 -23.45 -10.96
N ASN A 73 -0.28 -23.29 -9.77
CA ASN A 73 -1.47 -24.02 -9.33
C ASN A 73 -2.66 -23.08 -9.08
N ALA A 74 -2.74 -22.00 -9.84
CA ALA A 74 -3.83 -21.02 -9.83
C ALA A 74 -5.24 -21.62 -9.65
N LYS A 75 -5.51 -22.68 -10.42
CA LYS A 75 -6.80 -23.38 -10.43
C LYS A 75 -7.12 -24.08 -9.11
N ALA A 76 -6.10 -24.47 -8.35
CA ALA A 76 -6.30 -25.03 -7.01
C ALA A 76 -6.82 -23.97 -6.03
N LEU A 77 -6.53 -22.69 -6.24
CA LEU A 77 -7.06 -21.58 -5.42
C LEU A 77 -8.55 -21.37 -5.64
N LEU A 78 -9.02 -21.62 -6.86
CA LEU A 78 -10.45 -21.60 -7.20
C LEU A 78 -11.21 -22.74 -6.49
N ARG A 79 -10.59 -23.91 -6.29
CA ARG A 79 -11.26 -24.99 -5.55
C ARG A 79 -11.52 -24.60 -4.09
N SER A 80 -12.74 -24.86 -3.63
CA SER A 80 -13.12 -24.70 -2.22
C SER A 80 -12.51 -25.84 -1.40
N GLY A 81 -11.68 -25.51 -0.41
CA GLY A 81 -11.01 -26.47 0.46
C GLY A 81 -9.66 -25.95 0.97
N ASN A 82 -9.32 -26.26 2.22
CA ASN A 82 -8.00 -25.97 2.78
C ASN A 82 -6.98 -26.98 2.23
N LEU A 83 -5.96 -26.47 1.55
CA LEU A 83 -4.77 -27.20 1.11
C LEU A 83 -3.85 -27.38 2.33
N ALA A 84 -4.16 -28.36 3.17
CA ALA A 84 -3.31 -28.81 4.28
C ALA A 84 -2.94 -27.74 5.34
N GLU A 85 -2.05 -28.11 6.26
CA GLU A 85 -1.51 -27.24 7.31
C GLU A 85 -0.55 -26.21 6.67
N ASN A 86 -0.76 -24.91 6.94
CA ASN A 86 -0.16 -23.76 6.24
C ASN A 86 -0.72 -23.48 4.83
N ASP A 87 -2.04 -23.57 4.68
CA ASP A 87 -2.68 -23.15 3.43
C ASP A 87 -2.29 -21.69 3.09
N PRO A 88 -1.77 -21.43 1.88
CA PRO A 88 -1.64 -20.09 1.30
C PRO A 88 -2.80 -19.13 1.58
N LYS A 89 -4.04 -19.63 1.56
CA LYS A 89 -5.26 -18.86 1.84
C LYS A 89 -5.27 -18.36 3.28
N ASP A 90 -4.88 -19.18 4.25
CA ASP A 90 -4.83 -18.80 5.66
C ASP A 90 -3.72 -17.77 5.93
N VAL A 91 -2.53 -17.98 5.34
CA VAL A 91 -1.41 -17.03 5.45
C VAL A 91 -1.79 -15.70 4.79
N SER A 92 -2.39 -15.75 3.59
CA SER A 92 -2.86 -14.57 2.88
C SER A 92 -3.93 -13.83 3.65
N GLY A 93 -4.88 -14.53 4.26
CA GLY A 93 -5.96 -13.94 5.04
C GLY A 93 -5.44 -13.15 6.23
N ARG A 94 -4.41 -13.65 6.93
CA ARG A 94 -3.75 -12.91 8.02
C ARG A 94 -3.07 -11.65 7.52
N LEU A 95 -2.31 -11.74 6.43
CA LEU A 95 -1.63 -10.58 5.84
C LEU A 95 -2.62 -9.54 5.31
N LEU A 96 -3.65 -9.96 4.59
CA LEU A 96 -4.72 -9.08 4.10
C LEU A 96 -5.49 -8.43 5.25
N GLY A 97 -5.76 -9.19 6.32
CA GLY A 97 -6.34 -8.66 7.55
C GLY A 97 -5.45 -7.60 8.22
N GLN A 98 -4.13 -7.78 8.18
CA GLN A 98 -3.18 -6.75 8.64
C GLN A 98 -3.14 -5.53 7.71
N LEU A 99 -3.24 -5.74 6.39
CA LEU A 99 -3.19 -4.66 5.40
C LEU A 99 -4.43 -3.77 5.43
N PHE A 100 -5.61 -4.36 5.54
CA PHE A 100 -6.89 -3.65 5.41
C PHE A 100 -7.61 -3.46 6.75
N GLY A 101 -7.42 -4.38 7.71
CA GLY A 101 -8.06 -4.34 9.02
C GLY A 101 -9.57 -4.09 8.92
N PRO A 102 -10.10 -3.04 9.57
CA PRO A 102 -11.52 -2.75 9.57
C PRO A 102 -12.05 -2.26 8.22
N LYS A 103 -11.18 -1.90 7.25
CA LYS A 103 -11.59 -1.43 5.93
C LYS A 103 -12.00 -2.58 4.99
N THR A 104 -11.74 -3.83 5.36
CA THR A 104 -11.95 -5.01 4.51
C THR A 104 -13.39 -5.11 3.99
N GLU A 105 -14.37 -4.92 4.85
CA GLU A 105 -15.79 -4.99 4.47
C GLU A 105 -16.17 -3.90 3.46
N ASN A 106 -15.78 -2.65 3.72
CA ASN A 106 -16.00 -1.54 2.80
C ASN A 106 -15.31 -1.76 1.44
N LEU A 107 -14.11 -2.37 1.44
CA LEU A 107 -13.41 -2.72 0.19
C LEU A 107 -14.15 -3.80 -0.58
N ILE A 108 -14.71 -4.81 0.11
CA ILE A 108 -15.54 -5.86 -0.52
C ILE A 108 -16.76 -5.22 -1.20
N GLU A 109 -17.46 -4.33 -0.50
CA GLU A 109 -18.61 -3.60 -1.06
C GLU A 109 -18.21 -2.72 -2.25
N GLY A 110 -17.08 -2.01 -2.13
CA GLY A 110 -16.54 -1.16 -3.18
C GLY A 110 -16.17 -1.95 -4.44
N VAL A 111 -15.54 -3.13 -4.28
CA VAL A 111 -15.18 -4.00 -5.41
C VAL A 111 -16.44 -4.60 -6.04
N ALA A 112 -17.39 -5.06 -5.23
CA ALA A 112 -18.68 -5.57 -5.71
C ALA A 112 -19.40 -4.51 -6.55
N THR A 113 -19.47 -3.27 -6.06
CA THR A 113 -20.10 -2.14 -6.76
C THR A 113 -19.37 -1.80 -8.06
N PHE A 114 -18.04 -1.77 -8.04
CA PHE A 114 -17.24 -1.43 -9.22
C PHE A 114 -17.34 -2.49 -10.32
N SER A 115 -17.30 -3.76 -9.94
CA SER A 115 -17.29 -4.89 -10.86
C SER A 115 -18.69 -5.33 -11.31
N GLY A 116 -19.72 -4.99 -10.54
CA GLY A 116 -21.07 -5.48 -10.71
C GLY A 116 -21.29 -6.89 -10.14
N THR A 117 -20.34 -7.43 -9.37
CA THR A 117 -20.49 -8.73 -8.71
C THR A 117 -21.25 -8.64 -7.39
N SER A 118 -21.66 -9.79 -6.85
CA SER A 118 -22.13 -9.84 -5.46
C SER A 118 -20.98 -9.59 -4.45
N PRO A 119 -21.27 -9.05 -3.24
CA PRO A 119 -20.28 -8.93 -2.17
C PRO A 119 -19.68 -10.28 -1.75
N ALA A 120 -20.47 -11.36 -1.80
CA ALA A 120 -20.00 -12.71 -1.51
C ALA A 120 -18.95 -13.16 -2.53
N HIS A 121 -19.19 -12.93 -3.83
CA HIS A 121 -18.24 -13.25 -4.88
C HIS A 121 -17.01 -12.34 -4.83
N ALA A 122 -17.19 -11.04 -4.55
CA ALA A 122 -16.05 -10.14 -4.34
C ALA A 122 -15.16 -10.62 -3.18
N SER A 123 -15.73 -11.03 -2.05
CA SER A 123 -14.98 -11.60 -0.92
C SER A 123 -14.27 -12.90 -1.29
N TYR A 124 -14.95 -13.80 -2.01
CA TYR A 124 -14.33 -15.03 -2.50
C TYR A 124 -13.15 -14.73 -3.44
N LEU A 125 -13.29 -13.79 -4.37
CA LEU A 125 -12.24 -13.40 -5.30
C LEU A 125 -11.07 -12.71 -4.59
N LEU A 126 -11.28 -12.04 -3.45
CA LEU A 126 -10.19 -11.57 -2.58
C LEU A 126 -9.36 -12.76 -2.04
N GLY A 127 -10.03 -13.83 -1.61
CA GLY A 127 -9.39 -15.08 -1.16
C GLY A 127 -8.61 -15.81 -2.26
N VAL A 128 -8.82 -15.44 -3.52
CA VAL A 128 -8.10 -15.95 -4.69
C VAL A 128 -6.98 -15.00 -5.11
N ALA A 129 -7.30 -13.71 -5.28
CA ALA A 129 -6.33 -12.69 -5.68
C ALA A 129 -5.24 -12.45 -4.62
N GLY A 130 -5.60 -12.57 -3.35
CA GLY A 130 -4.70 -12.42 -2.20
C GLY A 130 -3.44 -13.29 -2.31
N PRO A 131 -3.57 -14.62 -2.23
CA PRO A 131 -2.44 -15.54 -2.35
C PRO A 131 -1.60 -15.32 -3.62
N VAL A 132 -2.24 -14.99 -4.73
CA VAL A 132 -1.56 -14.78 -6.02
C VAL A 132 -0.64 -13.57 -5.97
N ILE A 133 -1.15 -12.40 -5.55
CA ILE A 133 -0.35 -11.18 -5.47
C ILE A 133 0.79 -11.35 -4.47
N LEU A 134 0.51 -11.96 -3.33
CA LEU A 134 1.52 -12.21 -2.31
C LEU A 134 2.58 -13.20 -2.80
N SER A 135 2.19 -14.23 -3.56
CA SER A 135 3.12 -15.18 -4.21
C SER A 135 4.02 -14.50 -5.23
N ILE A 136 3.48 -13.64 -6.11
CA ILE A 136 4.27 -12.86 -7.07
C ILE A 136 5.27 -11.94 -6.34
N LEU A 137 4.84 -11.27 -5.27
CA LEU A 137 5.74 -10.42 -4.48
C LEU A 137 6.81 -11.23 -3.74
N GLY A 138 6.44 -12.37 -3.15
CA GLY A 138 7.37 -13.30 -2.51
C GLY A 138 8.43 -13.80 -3.49
N GLN A 139 8.03 -14.18 -4.71
CA GLN A 139 8.98 -14.52 -5.79
C GLN A 139 9.97 -13.38 -6.08
N ARG A 140 9.49 -12.13 -6.16
CA ARG A 140 10.36 -10.96 -6.42
C ARG A 140 11.31 -10.70 -5.25
N VAL A 141 10.85 -10.86 -4.02
CA VAL A 141 11.65 -10.73 -2.80
C VAL A 141 12.76 -11.78 -2.78
N GLN A 142 12.40 -13.06 -2.95
CA GLN A 142 13.33 -14.18 -2.89
C GLN A 142 14.32 -14.18 -4.08
N ALA A 143 13.83 -14.02 -5.31
CA ALA A 143 14.68 -14.02 -6.51
C ALA A 143 15.63 -12.80 -6.55
N GLY A 144 15.20 -11.68 -5.97
CA GLY A 144 16.01 -10.45 -5.89
C GLY A 144 16.88 -10.34 -4.64
N ASN A 145 16.79 -11.30 -3.69
CA ASN A 145 17.35 -11.18 -2.34
C ASN A 145 17.05 -9.79 -1.72
N LEU A 146 15.81 -9.32 -1.87
CA LEU A 146 15.43 -7.98 -1.42
C LEU A 146 15.36 -7.94 0.10
N SER A 147 15.66 -6.78 0.68
CA SER A 147 15.28 -6.45 2.05
C SER A 147 13.89 -5.81 2.11
N HIS A 148 13.34 -5.59 3.30
CA HIS A 148 12.10 -4.82 3.48
C HIS A 148 12.17 -3.42 2.81
N SER A 149 13.33 -2.74 2.88
CA SER A 149 13.52 -1.45 2.19
C SER A 149 13.57 -1.62 0.66
N GLY A 150 14.12 -2.75 0.18
CA GLY A 150 14.09 -3.12 -1.23
C GLY A 150 12.67 -3.34 -1.76
N LEU A 151 11.81 -4.00 -0.97
CA LEU A 151 10.39 -4.17 -1.27
C LEU A 151 9.66 -2.81 -1.33
N SER A 152 9.89 -1.94 -0.35
CA SER A 152 9.34 -0.57 -0.35
C SER A 152 9.72 0.19 -1.62
N ASN A 153 11.00 0.14 -2.02
CA ASN A 153 11.46 0.80 -3.25
C ASN A 153 10.82 0.19 -4.51
N LEU A 154 10.61 -1.13 -4.53
CA LEU A 154 9.93 -1.81 -5.64
C LEU A 154 8.48 -1.31 -5.77
N LEU A 155 7.74 -1.20 -4.66
CA LEU A 155 6.38 -0.67 -4.64
C LEU A 155 6.34 0.80 -5.10
N LEU A 156 7.25 1.64 -4.59
CA LEU A 156 7.35 3.05 -4.97
C LEU A 156 7.64 3.24 -6.46
N ARG A 157 8.53 2.43 -7.04
CA ARG A 157 8.82 2.48 -8.50
C ARG A 157 7.61 2.11 -9.36
N ASN A 158 6.67 1.33 -8.83
CA ASN A 158 5.44 0.95 -9.53
C ASN A 158 4.23 1.77 -9.06
N ARG A 159 4.41 2.78 -8.19
CA ARG A 159 3.34 3.58 -7.59
C ARG A 159 2.36 4.13 -8.61
N GLU A 160 2.85 4.83 -9.62
CA GLU A 160 2.00 5.47 -10.64
C GLU A 160 1.13 4.45 -11.38
N GLY A 161 1.70 3.30 -11.73
CA GLY A 161 0.96 2.22 -12.37
C GLY A 161 -0.10 1.63 -11.45
N ILE A 162 0.24 1.37 -10.19
CA ILE A 162 -0.68 0.84 -9.17
C ILE A 162 -1.86 1.80 -8.95
N LEU A 163 -1.57 3.09 -8.76
CA LEU A 163 -2.59 4.11 -8.52
C LEU A 163 -3.48 4.32 -9.75
N SER A 164 -2.92 4.25 -10.96
CA SER A 164 -3.70 4.38 -12.21
C SER A 164 -4.62 3.18 -12.46
N ALA A 165 -4.28 2.00 -11.94
CA ALA A 165 -5.08 0.79 -12.05
C ALA A 165 -6.19 0.71 -10.97
N LEU A 166 -6.13 1.55 -9.93
CA LEU A 166 -7.04 1.50 -8.81
C LEU A 166 -8.38 2.19 -9.14
N PRO A 167 -9.52 1.50 -8.97
CA PRO A 167 -10.84 2.13 -9.09
C PRO A 167 -10.98 3.33 -8.13
N GLY A 168 -11.49 4.45 -8.63
CA GLY A 168 -11.53 5.71 -7.86
C GLY A 168 -12.24 5.61 -6.49
N GLY A 169 -13.31 4.80 -6.40
CA GLY A 169 -14.02 4.55 -5.13
C GLY A 169 -13.16 3.83 -4.09
N LEU A 170 -12.26 2.93 -4.51
CA LEU A 170 -11.41 2.15 -3.61
C LEU A 170 -10.24 2.99 -3.07
N ALA A 171 -9.73 3.94 -3.87
CA ALA A 171 -8.68 4.87 -3.44
C ALA A 171 -9.09 5.68 -2.20
N ALA A 172 -10.36 6.12 -2.17
CA ALA A 172 -10.92 6.86 -1.04
C ALA A 172 -11.04 6.00 0.22
N ILE A 173 -11.48 4.74 0.08
CA ILE A 173 -11.61 3.80 1.20
C ILE A 173 -10.23 3.48 1.81
N LEU A 174 -9.21 3.29 0.95
CA LEU A 174 -7.83 3.08 1.38
C LEU A 174 -7.22 4.32 2.05
N GLN A 175 -7.78 5.52 1.84
CA GLN A 175 -7.26 6.81 2.33
C GLN A 175 -5.88 7.16 1.75
N LEU A 176 -5.59 6.71 0.52
CA LEU A 176 -4.30 6.94 -0.17
C LEU A 176 -3.96 8.43 -0.41
N ARG A 177 -4.96 9.31 -0.30
CA ARG A 177 -4.81 10.75 -0.57
C ARG A 177 -3.98 11.48 0.49
N ASP A 178 -3.78 10.89 1.66
CA ASP A 178 -2.90 11.43 2.71
C ASP A 178 -1.42 11.13 2.46
N MET A 179 -1.08 10.18 1.59
CA MET A 179 0.32 9.78 1.36
C MET A 179 1.17 10.83 0.64
N ASP A 180 0.55 11.79 -0.04
CA ASP A 180 1.24 12.93 -0.65
C ASP A 180 1.53 14.04 0.38
N ALA A 181 0.75 14.09 1.47
CA ALA A 181 0.88 15.10 2.51
C ALA A 181 1.95 14.75 3.56
N THR A 182 2.24 13.46 3.78
CA THR A 182 3.24 13.04 4.80
C THR A 182 4.70 13.15 4.34
N GLN A 183 4.97 13.56 3.09
CA GLN A 183 6.32 13.91 2.62
C GLN A 183 6.45 15.38 2.21
N ALA A 184 5.42 16.19 2.47
CA ALA A 184 5.45 17.63 2.29
C ALA A 184 5.47 18.41 3.62
N GLU A 185 5.84 17.77 4.73
CA GLU A 185 6.57 18.52 5.76
C GLU A 185 7.99 18.71 5.23
N ALA A 186 8.13 19.71 4.37
CA ALA A 186 9.41 20.31 4.08
C ALA A 186 10.08 20.57 5.44
N VAL A 187 11.20 19.87 5.68
CA VAL A 187 12.23 20.37 6.58
C VAL A 187 12.37 21.84 6.21
N PRO A 188 12.11 22.81 7.12
CA PRO A 188 12.32 24.19 6.79
C PRO A 188 13.77 24.30 6.36
N GLU A 189 13.95 24.49 5.05
CA GLU A 189 15.21 24.76 4.42
C GLU A 189 15.83 25.88 5.23
N GLU A 190 16.97 25.60 5.86
CA GLU A 190 17.77 26.60 6.57
C GLU A 190 18.19 27.66 5.56
N ALA A 191 17.28 28.60 5.32
CA ALA A 191 17.55 29.81 4.60
C ALA A 191 18.11 30.80 5.62
N THR A 192 19.44 30.89 5.57
CA THR A 192 20.23 32.10 5.79
C THR A 192 20.53 32.46 7.24
N GLY A 193 21.84 32.61 7.47
CA GLY A 193 22.40 32.92 8.76
C GLY A 193 22.00 34.29 9.29
N MET A 194 22.51 34.56 10.49
CA MET A 194 22.42 35.84 11.20
C MET A 194 21.20 36.05 12.12
N SER A 195 20.57 34.97 12.61
CA SER A 195 19.46 35.06 13.59
C SER A 195 19.91 35.23 15.06
N TRP A 196 21.16 34.94 15.42
CA TRP A 196 21.67 35.16 16.79
C TRP A 196 21.89 36.65 17.11
N VAL A 197 22.32 37.47 16.15
CA VAL A 197 22.70 38.87 16.45
C VAL A 197 21.51 39.78 16.71
N LEU A 198 20.30 39.42 16.25
CA LEU A 198 19.09 40.20 16.49
C LEU A 198 18.70 40.34 17.97
N PRO A 199 18.65 39.27 18.80
CA PRO A 199 18.41 39.43 20.24
C PRO A 199 19.56 40.16 20.94
N LEU A 200 20.81 40.00 20.49
CA LEU A 200 21.98 40.60 21.13
C LEU A 200 22.09 42.12 20.86
N LEU A 201 21.70 42.58 19.66
CA LEU A 201 21.58 44.01 19.33
C LEU A 201 20.41 44.68 20.05
N LEU A 202 19.27 43.99 20.19
CA LEU A 202 18.11 44.50 20.94
C LEU A 202 18.43 44.69 22.43
N LEU A 203 19.18 43.77 23.03
CA LEU A 203 19.59 43.86 24.44
C LEU A 203 20.58 45.01 24.67
N LEU A 204 21.49 45.26 23.71
CA LEU A 204 22.47 46.35 23.80
C LEU A 204 21.83 47.74 23.59
N GLY A 205 20.84 47.85 22.71
CA GLY A 205 20.05 49.08 22.51
C GLY A 205 19.19 49.43 23.74
N LEU A 206 18.58 48.44 24.39
CA LEU A 206 17.78 48.63 25.61
C LEU A 206 18.65 49.03 26.81
N GLY A 207 19.85 48.46 26.93
CA GLY A 207 20.82 48.84 27.98
C GLY A 207 21.33 50.29 27.84
N GLY A 208 21.54 50.77 26.61
CA GLY A 208 21.94 52.16 26.34
C GLY A 208 20.85 53.19 26.68
N ALA A 209 19.57 52.87 26.42
CA ALA A 209 18.45 53.75 26.72
C ALA A 209 18.23 53.94 28.24
N ILE A 210 18.44 52.89 29.04
CA ILE A 210 18.31 52.94 30.50
C ILE A 210 19.42 53.79 31.15
N LEU A 211 20.66 53.70 30.65
CA LEU A 211 21.76 54.55 31.12
C LEU A 211 21.60 56.02 30.72
N PHE A 212 21.03 56.29 29.55
CA PHE A 212 20.74 57.66 29.11
C PHE A 212 19.63 58.30 29.95
N TYR A 213 18.59 57.55 30.31
CA TYR A 213 17.49 58.04 31.14
C TYR A 213 17.94 58.33 32.59
N LEU A 214 18.81 57.50 33.17
CA LEU A 214 19.37 57.73 34.50
C LEU A 214 20.36 58.90 34.54
N ARG A 215 21.07 59.19 33.45
CA ARG A 215 21.95 60.37 33.36
C ARG A 215 21.18 61.67 33.09
N TYR A 216 20.03 61.61 32.43
CA TYR A 216 19.20 62.78 32.15
C TYR A 216 18.32 63.19 33.34
N SER A 217 17.95 62.26 34.23
CA SER A 217 17.11 62.55 35.41
C SER A 217 17.89 63.03 36.64
N GLY A 218 19.19 63.32 36.52
CA GLY A 218 20.09 63.70 37.61
C GLY A 218 20.53 65.17 37.64
N HIS A 219 19.83 66.07 36.95
CA HIS A 219 20.03 67.53 37.05
C HIS A 219 18.79 68.21 37.62
#